data_AF-A0A839HR03-F1
#
_entry.id   AF-A0A839HR03-F1
#
_cell.length_a   1.000
_cell.length_b   1.000
_cell.length_c   1.000
_cell.angle_alpha   90.00
_cell.angle_beta   90.00
_cell.angle_gamma   90.00
#
_symmetry.space_group_name_H-M   'P 1'
#
loop_
_entity.id
_entity.type
_entity.pdbx_description
1 polymer ?
#
loop_
_entity_poly.entity_id
_entity_poly.type
_entity_poly.pdbx_seq_one_letter_code
_entity_poly.pdbx_strand_id
1 'polypeptide(L)'
;MPLTHYYADAYLAPLVTEEREARAAADVAELGTLPAAWVARLVVARAYVLTCLESQRAADDTFSAKLSAYRKEWDSTLAQARAAQAAADAASGGTGSASIYTVALERA
;
A
#
# COMPACT_ATOMS: atom_id res chain seq x y z
N MET A 1 9.28 -2.73 -20.59
CA MET A 1 7.82 -2.61 -20.44
C MET A 1 7.56 -1.23 -19.86
N PRO A 2 6.85 -0.34 -20.59
CA PRO A 2 6.68 1.05 -20.16
C PRO A 2 6.10 1.13 -18.74
N LEU A 3 6.47 2.19 -18.01
CA LEU A 3 5.95 2.46 -16.66
C LEU A 3 4.41 2.44 -16.68
N THR A 4 3.84 1.71 -15.72
CA THR A 4 2.40 1.45 -15.62
C THR A 4 1.70 2.58 -14.86
N HIS A 5 2.40 3.19 -13.90
CA HIS A 5 1.84 4.19 -13.02
C HIS A 5 2.29 5.62 -13.35
N TYR A 6 1.43 6.59 -13.03
CA TYR A 6 1.76 8.00 -13.15
C TYR A 6 2.54 8.49 -11.93
N TYR A 7 3.71 9.09 -12.20
CA TYR A 7 4.59 9.65 -11.19
C TYR A 7 4.47 11.17 -11.15
N ALA A 8 3.77 11.68 -10.14
CA ALA A 8 3.53 13.12 -9.97
C ALA A 8 4.77 13.93 -9.55
N ASP A 9 5.78 13.30 -8.94
CA ASP A 9 6.99 14.02 -8.53
C ASP A 9 7.95 14.17 -9.72
N ALA A 10 8.01 15.37 -10.30
CA ALA A 10 8.82 15.66 -11.48
C ALA A 10 10.34 15.44 -11.27
N TYR A 11 10.82 15.43 -10.01
CA TYR A 11 12.23 15.22 -9.69
C TYR A 11 12.58 13.74 -9.64
N LEU A 12 11.70 12.90 -9.11
CA LEU A 12 11.91 11.46 -9.03
C LEU A 12 11.40 10.71 -10.26
N ALA A 13 10.39 11.22 -10.96
CA ALA A 13 9.82 10.61 -12.16
C ALA A 13 10.87 10.15 -13.20
N PRO A 14 11.88 10.96 -13.60
CA PRO A 14 12.90 10.51 -14.55
C PRO A 14 13.86 9.46 -13.98
N LEU A 15 13.90 9.30 -12.66
CA LEU A 15 14.75 8.33 -11.96
C LEU A 15 14.01 7.01 -11.72
N VAL A 16 12.69 6.96 -11.82
CA VAL A 16 11.95 5.70 -11.67
C VAL A 16 12.16 4.85 -12.92
N THR A 17 12.73 3.66 -12.73
CA THR A 17 12.93 2.69 -13.80
C THR A 17 11.87 1.61 -13.73
N GLU A 18 11.64 0.92 -14.85
CA GLU A 18 10.71 -0.21 -14.96
C GLU A 18 11.04 -1.31 -13.93
N GLU A 19 12.33 -1.56 -13.69
CA GLU A 19 12.79 -2.55 -12.73
C GLU A 19 12.42 -2.18 -11.28
N ARG A 20 12.49 -0.88 -10.94
CA ARG A 20 12.07 -0.36 -9.63
C ARG A 20 10.57 -0.43 -9.44
N GLU A 21 9.79 -0.11 -10.49
CA GLU A 21 8.33 -0.27 -10.47
C GLU A 21 7.93 -1.74 -10.29
N ALA A 22 8.57 -2.67 -11.01
CA ALA A 22 8.29 -4.09 -10.89
C ALA A 22 8.61 -4.63 -9.48
N ARG A 23 9.71 -4.16 -8.88
CA ARG A 23 10.08 -4.51 -7.50
C ARG A 23 9.10 -3.95 -6.48
N ALA A 24 8.69 -2.70 -6.67
CA ALA A 24 7.66 -2.07 -5.86
C ALA A 24 6.32 -2.83 -5.94
N ALA A 25 5.94 -3.30 -7.13
CA ALA A 25 4.74 -4.12 -7.32
C ALA A 25 4.85 -5.47 -6.61
N ALA A 26 6.00 -6.13 -6.68
CA ALA A 26 6.27 -7.37 -5.95
C ALA A 26 6.18 -7.16 -4.42
N ASP A 27 6.81 -6.11 -3.90
CA ASP A 27 6.76 -5.77 -2.48
C ASP A 27 5.32 -5.52 -1.99
N VAL A 28 4.49 -4.86 -2.81
CA VAL A 28 3.09 -4.62 -2.47
C VAL A 28 2.27 -5.92 -2.55
N ALA A 29 2.58 -6.80 -3.50
CA ALA A 29 1.94 -8.10 -3.60
C ALA A 29 2.23 -8.99 -2.38
N GLU A 30 3.41 -8.88 -1.78
CA GLU A 30 3.76 -9.60 -0.53
C GLU A 30 2.92 -9.15 0.68
N LEU A 31 2.35 -7.94 0.66
CA LEU A 31 1.48 -7.43 1.74
C LEU A 31 0.11 -8.12 1.79
N GLY A 32 -0.24 -8.88 0.74
CA GLY A 32 -1.49 -9.62 0.63
C GLY A 32 -2.59 -8.86 -0.12
N THR A 33 -3.83 -9.31 0.04
CA THR A 33 -4.98 -8.75 -0.68
C THR A 33 -5.32 -7.35 -0.15
N LEU A 34 -5.18 -6.37 -1.02
CA LEU A 34 -5.58 -4.98 -0.78
C LEU A 34 -6.46 -4.50 -1.95
N PRO A 35 -7.33 -3.51 -1.74
CA PRO A 35 -8.16 -3.02 -2.83
C PRO A 35 -7.31 -2.37 -3.92
N ALA A 36 -7.61 -2.64 -5.20
CA ALA A 36 -6.78 -2.26 -6.34
C ALA A 36 -6.44 -0.76 -6.41
N ALA A 37 -7.37 0.11 -5.99
CA ALA A 37 -7.15 1.55 -5.92
C ALA A 37 -6.02 1.94 -4.94
N TRP A 38 -5.86 1.19 -3.86
CA TRP A 38 -4.79 1.39 -2.88
C TRP A 38 -3.48 0.75 -3.34
N VAL A 39 -3.55 -0.41 -4.01
CA VAL A 39 -2.37 -1.08 -4.57
C VAL A 39 -1.61 -0.13 -5.49
N ALA A 40 -2.28 0.53 -6.45
CA ALA A 40 -1.61 1.47 -7.35
C ALA A 40 -0.88 2.61 -6.61
N ARG A 41 -1.49 3.16 -5.56
CA ARG A 41 -0.88 4.22 -4.74
C ARG A 41 0.33 3.73 -3.96
N LEU A 42 0.22 2.54 -3.38
CA LEU A 42 1.31 1.90 -2.66
C LEU A 42 2.49 1.61 -3.58
N VAL A 43 2.24 1.06 -4.78
CA VAL A 43 3.31 0.78 -5.76
C VAL A 43 4.08 2.05 -6.12
N VAL A 44 3.38 3.16 -6.36
CA VAL A 44 4.03 4.46 -6.63
C VAL A 44 4.87 4.94 -5.45
N ALA A 45 4.32 4.94 -4.23
CA ALA A 45 5.05 5.34 -3.03
C ALA A 45 6.29 4.47 -2.78
N ARG A 46 6.17 3.15 -2.99
CA ARG A 46 7.29 2.21 -2.84
C ARG A 46 8.36 2.42 -3.89
N ALA A 47 7.97 2.66 -5.14
CA ALA A 47 8.91 2.96 -6.22
C ALA A 47 9.71 4.24 -5.92
N TYR A 48 9.10 5.27 -5.33
CA TYR A 48 9.83 6.46 -4.87
C TYR A 48 10.80 6.15 -3.73
N VAL A 49 10.39 5.34 -2.74
CA VAL A 49 11.27 4.92 -1.65
C VAL A 49 12.50 4.17 -2.18
N LEU A 50 12.30 3.21 -3.09
CA LEU A 50 13.40 2.47 -3.73
C LEU A 50 14.31 3.39 -4.54
N THR A 51 13.72 4.29 -5.33
CA THR A 51 14.46 5.28 -6.13
C THR A 51 15.33 6.17 -5.26
N CYS A 52 14.79 6.65 -4.13
CA CYS A 52 15.55 7.45 -3.16
C CYS A 52 16.66 6.64 -2.50
N LEU A 53 16.42 5.39 -2.09
CA LEU A 53 17.43 4.54 -1.47
C LEU A 53 18.60 4.25 -2.41
N GLU A 54 18.32 3.97 -3.69
CA GLU A 54 19.35 3.67 -4.68
C GLU A 54 20.08 4.93 -5.17
N SER A 55 19.43 6.09 -5.13
CA SER A 55 20.03 7.37 -5.56
C SER A 55 20.75 8.10 -4.41
N GLN A 56 20.54 7.68 -3.17
CA GLN A 56 21.16 8.30 -1.99
C GLN A 56 22.68 8.04 -1.98
N ARG A 57 23.46 9.11 -2.16
CA ARG A 57 24.92 9.06 -2.09
C ARG A 57 25.48 9.50 -0.73
N ALA A 58 24.70 10.25 0.05
CA ALA A 58 25.05 10.73 1.38
C ALA A 58 23.81 10.80 2.29
N ALA A 59 24.01 10.71 3.61
CA ALA A 59 22.93 10.71 4.59
C ALA A 59 22.13 12.03 4.63
N ASP A 60 22.75 13.17 4.28
CA ASP A 60 22.16 14.51 4.30
C ASP A 60 21.80 15.07 2.91
N ASP A 61 21.55 14.18 1.93
CA ASP A 61 21.14 14.63 0.59
C ASP A 61 19.62 14.89 0.52
N THR A 62 19.17 15.63 -0.50
CA THR A 62 17.75 15.90 -0.77
C THR A 62 16.91 14.62 -0.86
N PHE A 63 17.53 13.52 -1.31
CA PHE A 63 16.95 12.18 -1.32
C PHE A 63 16.64 11.65 0.08
N SER A 64 17.38 12.00 1.13
CA SER A 64 17.10 11.56 2.51
C SER A 64 15.87 12.27 3.10
N ALA A 65 15.73 13.56 2.82
CA ALA A 65 14.55 14.35 3.17
C ALA A 65 13.30 13.82 2.45
N LYS A 66 13.41 13.59 1.13
CA LYS A 66 12.34 12.97 0.33
C LYS A 66 12.03 11.55 0.80
N LEU A 67 13.03 10.71 1.06
CA LEU A 67 12.86 9.35 1.57
C LEU A 67 12.05 9.34 2.87
N SER A 68 12.35 10.25 3.79
CA SER A 68 11.62 10.38 5.06
C SER A 68 10.16 10.78 4.83
N ALA A 69 9.88 11.66 3.86
CA ALA A 69 8.53 12.03 3.49
C ALA A 69 7.76 10.85 2.86
N TYR A 70 8.36 10.17 1.88
CA TYR A 70 7.71 9.04 1.20
C TYR A 70 7.55 7.81 2.09
N ARG A 71 8.44 7.57 3.06
CA ARG A 71 8.23 6.53 4.07
C ARG A 71 6.99 6.82 4.93
N LYS A 72 6.84 8.07 5.39
CA LYS A 72 5.63 8.48 6.13
C LYS A 72 4.37 8.36 5.27
N GLU A 73 4.45 8.75 4.00
CA GLU A 73 3.35 8.60 3.05
C GLU A 73 3.00 7.12 2.83
N TRP A 74 4.01 6.25 2.67
CA TRP A 74 3.84 4.81 2.56
C TRP A 74 3.15 4.23 3.80
N ASP A 75 3.61 4.54 5.01
CA ASP A 75 3.02 4.03 6.25
C ASP A 75 1.57 4.50 6.43
N SER A 76 1.30 5.78 6.13
CA SER A 76 -0.05 6.35 6.15
C SER A 76 -0.97 5.68 5.12
N THR A 77 -0.49 5.51 3.89
CA THR A 77 -1.24 4.88 2.80
C THR A 77 -1.50 3.41 3.10
N LEU A 78 -0.53 2.70 3.68
CA LEU A 78 -0.66 1.31 4.06
C LEU A 78 -1.69 1.13 5.17
N ALA A 79 -1.70 2.01 6.18
CA ALA A 79 -2.71 2.00 7.22
C ALA A 79 -4.12 2.23 6.64
N GLN A 80 -4.27 3.18 5.72
CA GLN A 80 -5.54 3.44 5.02
C GLN A 80 -5.96 2.26 4.15
N ALA A 81 -5.03 1.65 3.42
CA ALA A 81 -5.30 0.48 2.58
C ALA A 81 -5.79 -0.71 3.41
N ARG A 82 -5.16 -0.96 4.57
CA ARG A 82 -5.59 -2.01 5.52
C ARG A 82 -6.94 -1.70 6.15
N ALA A 83 -7.19 -0.45 6.54
CA ALA A 83 -8.49 -0.04 7.05
C ALA A 83 -9.60 -0.20 6.00
N ALA A 84 -9.31 0.16 4.75
CA ALA A 84 -10.23 -0.04 3.63
C ALA A 84 -10.47 -1.52 3.32
N GLN A 85 -9.43 -2.36 3.40
CA GLN A 85 -9.58 -3.81 3.27
C GLN A 85 -10.47 -4.38 4.39
N ALA A 86 -10.21 -4.01 5.65
CA ALA A 86 -11.04 -4.43 6.78
C ALA A 86 -12.51 -3.99 6.64
N ALA A 87 -12.76 -2.79 6.11
CA ALA A 87 -14.10 -2.33 5.80
C ALA A 87 -14.75 -3.13 4.66
N ALA A 88 -13.99 -3.49 3.62
CA ALA A 88 -14.45 -4.34 2.53
C ALA A 88 -14.79 -5.75 3.02
N ASP A 89 -13.96 -6.35 3.88
CA ASP A 89 -14.19 -7.65 4.49
C ASP A 89 -15.44 -7.63 5.40
N ALA A 90 -15.63 -6.57 6.19
CA ALA A 90 -16.82 -6.38 7.00
C ALA A 90 -18.09 -6.23 6.14
N ALA A 91 -18.01 -5.48 5.03
CA ALA A 91 -19.11 -5.29 4.09
C ALA A 91 -19.44 -6.56 3.27
N SER A 92 -18.44 -7.42 3.03
CA SER A 92 -18.58 -8.70 2.32
C SER A 92 -19.27 -9.77 3.15
N GLY A 93 -19.61 -9.49 4.41
CA GLY A 93 -20.37 -10.39 5.25
C GLY A 93 -19.50 -11.52 5.77
N GLY A 94 -18.81 -11.25 6.87
CA GLY A 94 -18.52 -12.29 7.84
C GLY A 94 -19.84 -12.94 8.27
N THR A 95 -20.18 -14.04 7.60
CA THR A 95 -21.05 -15.10 8.12
C THR A 95 -20.31 -15.78 9.27
N GLY A 96 -20.12 -15.01 10.34
CA GLY A 96 -19.53 -15.41 11.62
C GLY A 96 -20.24 -14.74 12.79
N SER A 97 -21.40 -14.12 12.53
CA SER A 97 -22.35 -13.63 13.52
C SER A 97 -23.66 -14.41 13.36
N ALA A 98 -23.64 -15.69 13.70
CA ALA A 98 -24.83 -16.54 13.66
C ALA A 98 -24.88 -17.56 14.82
N SER A 99 -24.32 -17.25 16.00
CA SER A 99 -24.42 -18.17 17.15
C SER A 99 -24.50 -17.53 18.53
N ILE A 100 -24.98 -16.28 18.67
CA ILE A 100 -25.08 -15.65 20.00
C ILE A 100 -26.53 -15.31 20.43
N TYR A 101 -27.55 -15.58 19.60
CA TYR A 101 -28.95 -15.29 19.97
C TYR A 101 -29.97 -16.33 19.49
N THR A 102 -29.79 -17.61 19.82
CA THR A 102 -30.94 -18.54 19.88
C THR A 102 -31.11 -19.00 21.32
N VAL A 103 -31.88 -18.23 22.09
CA VAL A 103 -32.51 -18.69 23.32
C VAL A 103 -33.40 -19.89 22.95
N ALA A 104 -33.05 -21.08 23.43
CA ALA A 104 -33.93 -22.24 23.33
C ALA A 104 -35.11 -22.02 24.28
N LEU A 105 -36.22 -21.51 23.74
CA LEU A 105 -37.48 -21.33 24.45
C LEU A 105 -38.43 -22.46 24.02
N GLU A 106 -38.13 -23.69 24.44
CA GLU A 106 -39.10 -24.79 24.36
C GLU A 106 -39.91 -24.83 25.66
N ARG A 107 -41.12 -24.26 25.60
CA ARG A 107 -42.25 -24.67 26.43
C ARG A 107 -42.97 -25.81 25.71
N ALA A 108 -42.96 -27.00 26.30
CA ALA A 108 -44.06 -27.97 26.25
C ALA A 108 -43.89 -28.96 27.41
#